data_AF-A0A1W1BX75-F1
#
_entry.id   AF-A0A1W1BX75-F1
#
_cell.length_a   1.000
_cell.length_b   1.000
_cell.length_c   1.000
_cell.angle_alpha   90.00
_cell.angle_beta   90.00
_cell.angle_gamma   90.00
#
_symmetry.space_group_name_H-M   'P 1'
#
loop_
_entity.id
_entity.type
_entity.pdbx_description
1 polymer ?
#
loop_
_entity_poly.entity_id
_entity_poly.type
_entity_poly.pdbx_seq_one_letter_code
_entity_poly.pdbx_strand_id
1 'polypeptide(L)'
;MSLAHKLYKIGQQVTKDDIKEIIEVKEFKDIGSYVTLQIDFTNDKVTLNKKAINNSKKIMFTKKIGGTSNSYYLYPNFEYQKESNIYKKFKAIAYTFENSVMLYANEKNQKLAQSIWDYIRAYDEDILGLKSYEKGNYFLIITINGKTLYELMPEIWDNYYYNFVDAHIVKKIKKVNTPQLTDQIDFMTHQKELCGYNPNVKFFTMDNYNDAFKPQIIEKLPMSKETAIAIKKGWMYAITHLKFYHKALEYIIIPSMVDFDDEVYKSLLKYLKNSNNSMKTLASKEDSFVRRLSKQIEGFDKGGISLDILFTEVNLTNLSVKIFATLEDILPSRINQVVKEMKKQGVSDAIKRAEGSKDVYLRDYFSQEELFAIVTKNTSGMKNRIIQEKIYLAKLLLGYAKINRLVLLEKFEHHREYNYEHKKKLTDNGVKEWIVYPNSFVSNEDRVIKFLDSIDAIKNIGDKK
;
A
#
# COMPACT_ATOMS: atom_id res chain seq x y z
N MET A 1 2.26 1.26 -14.14
CA MET A 1 1.45 0.03 -13.95
C MET A 1 0.27 0.33 -13.03
N SER A 2 -0.93 -0.20 -13.31
CA SER A 2 -2.09 -0.03 -12.42
C SER A 2 -1.87 -0.78 -11.09
N LEU A 3 -2.56 -0.37 -10.02
CA LEU A 3 -2.49 -1.07 -8.73
C LEU A 3 -2.91 -2.54 -8.86
N ALA A 4 -3.96 -2.82 -9.64
CA ALA A 4 -4.43 -4.18 -9.89
C ALA A 4 -3.32 -5.05 -10.53
N HIS A 5 -2.57 -4.50 -11.50
CA HIS A 5 -1.44 -5.20 -12.10
C HIS A 5 -0.33 -5.48 -11.08
N LYS A 6 0.00 -4.50 -10.22
CA LYS A 6 1.00 -4.67 -9.16
C LYS A 6 0.58 -5.75 -8.15
N LEU A 7 -0.68 -5.72 -7.70
CA LEU A 7 -1.23 -6.74 -6.79
C LEU A 7 -1.23 -8.13 -7.42
N TYR A 8 -1.60 -8.24 -8.70
CA TYR A 8 -1.49 -9.50 -9.43
C TYR A 8 -0.05 -10.04 -9.41
N LYS A 9 0.95 -9.21 -9.74
CA LYS A 9 2.37 -9.61 -9.74
C LYS A 9 2.86 -10.04 -8.36
N ILE A 10 2.50 -9.33 -7.28
CA ILE A 10 2.76 -9.79 -5.91
C ILE A 10 2.09 -11.14 -5.68
N GLY A 11 0.80 -11.25 -6.02
CA GLY A 11 -0.01 -12.45 -5.84
C GLY A 11 0.55 -13.72 -6.47
N GLN A 12 1.21 -13.60 -7.62
CA GLN A 12 1.90 -14.72 -8.28
C GLN A 12 3.09 -15.23 -7.47
N GLN A 13 3.73 -14.36 -6.66
CA GLN A 13 4.85 -14.74 -5.79
C GLN A 13 4.42 -15.24 -4.40
N VAL A 14 3.14 -15.03 -4.03
CA VAL A 14 2.63 -15.35 -2.71
C VAL A 14 2.25 -16.83 -2.62
N THR A 15 2.88 -17.54 -1.69
CA THR A 15 2.64 -18.96 -1.49
C THR A 15 1.43 -19.22 -0.60
N LYS A 16 0.97 -20.47 -0.57
CA LYS A 16 -0.06 -20.93 0.37
C LYS A 16 0.36 -20.71 1.82
N ASP A 17 1.62 -20.96 2.15
CA ASP A 17 2.14 -20.77 3.51
C ASP A 17 2.20 -19.31 3.93
N ASP A 18 2.49 -18.38 3.00
CA ASP A 18 2.39 -16.95 3.26
C ASP A 18 0.94 -16.56 3.63
N ILE A 19 -0.06 -17.06 2.90
CA ILE A 19 -1.47 -16.79 3.22
C ILE A 19 -1.84 -17.40 4.57
N LYS A 20 -1.35 -18.62 4.87
CA LYS A 20 -1.57 -19.27 6.17
C LYS A 20 -1.01 -18.40 7.30
N GLU A 21 0.23 -17.92 7.16
CA GLU A 21 0.87 -17.01 8.11
C GLU A 21 0.06 -15.72 8.31
N ILE A 22 -0.51 -15.17 7.24
CA ILE A 22 -1.31 -13.94 7.30
C ILE A 22 -2.61 -14.15 8.09
N ILE A 23 -3.30 -15.27 7.89
CA ILE A 23 -4.61 -15.51 8.53
C ILE A 23 -4.51 -16.16 9.90
N GLU A 24 -3.45 -16.92 10.20
CA GLU A 24 -3.28 -17.62 11.46
C GLU A 24 -2.89 -16.66 12.58
N VAL A 25 -3.50 -16.83 13.76
CA VAL A 25 -3.12 -16.10 14.98
C VAL A 25 -2.14 -16.97 15.76
N LYS A 26 -0.85 -16.60 15.72
CA LYS A 26 0.23 -17.35 16.39
C LYS A 26 0.53 -16.86 17.80
N GLU A 27 0.20 -15.61 18.10
CA GLU A 27 0.51 -14.97 19.38
C GLU A 27 -0.75 -14.33 19.97
N PHE A 28 -0.98 -14.59 21.26
CA PHE A 28 -2.02 -13.95 22.06
C PHE A 28 -1.37 -13.09 23.11
N LYS A 29 -1.87 -11.87 23.29
CA LYS A 29 -1.44 -11.02 24.41
C LYS A 29 -2.00 -11.59 25.70
N ASP A 30 -1.15 -11.64 26.73
CA ASP A 30 -1.56 -12.02 28.10
C ASP A 30 -2.30 -13.36 28.18
N ILE A 31 -1.79 -14.40 27.50
CA ILE A 31 -2.44 -15.71 27.40
C ILE A 31 -2.82 -16.31 28.77
N GLY A 32 -2.03 -16.03 29.81
CA GLY A 32 -2.30 -16.46 31.19
C GLY A 32 -3.54 -15.84 31.83
N SER A 33 -4.09 -14.77 31.24
CA SER A 33 -5.33 -14.14 31.70
C SER A 33 -6.61 -14.80 31.15
N TYR A 34 -6.49 -15.74 30.22
CA TYR A 34 -7.64 -16.33 29.53
C TYR A 34 -8.10 -17.62 30.20
N VAL A 35 -9.42 -17.75 30.35
CA VAL A 35 -10.07 -19.01 30.66
C VAL A 35 -10.49 -19.68 29.36
N THR A 36 -10.00 -20.89 29.13
CA THR A 36 -10.37 -21.66 27.94
C THR A 36 -11.58 -22.54 28.23
N LEU A 37 -12.60 -22.33 27.40
CA LEU A 37 -13.88 -23.01 27.37
C LEU A 37 -13.89 -23.92 26.14
N GLN A 38 -13.71 -25.22 26.38
CA GLN A 38 -13.79 -26.24 25.35
C GLN A 38 -15.19 -26.86 25.37
N ILE A 39 -15.95 -26.67 24.31
CA ILE A 39 -17.24 -27.35 24.12
C ILE A 39 -17.00 -28.56 23.23
N ASP A 40 -17.09 -29.74 23.83
CA ASP A 40 -16.82 -31.02 23.18
C ASP A 40 -18.13 -31.74 22.83
N PHE A 41 -18.27 -32.06 21.55
CA PHE A 41 -19.37 -32.85 21.01
C PHE A 41 -18.91 -34.31 20.91
N THR A 42 -19.40 -35.15 21.80
CA THR A 42 -19.22 -36.61 21.69
C THR A 42 -20.47 -37.24 21.10
N ASN A 43 -20.39 -38.51 20.70
CA ASN A 43 -21.51 -39.20 20.04
C ASN A 43 -22.83 -39.14 20.83
N ASP A 44 -22.77 -39.02 22.16
CA ASP A 44 -23.95 -39.11 23.03
C ASP A 44 -24.20 -37.86 23.89
N LYS A 45 -23.27 -36.89 23.93
CA LYS A 45 -23.39 -35.73 24.83
C LYS A 45 -22.57 -34.52 24.36
N VAL A 46 -23.06 -33.32 24.68
CA VAL A 46 -22.28 -32.08 24.60
C VAL A 46 -21.80 -31.71 26.00
N THR A 47 -20.50 -31.46 26.15
CA THR A 47 -19.90 -31.12 27.45
C THR A 47 -19.05 -29.86 27.37
N LEU A 48 -19.05 -29.09 28.46
CA LEU A 48 -18.18 -27.93 28.62
C LEU A 48 -17.02 -28.30 29.56
N ASN A 49 -15.80 -28.19 29.06
CA ASN A 49 -14.57 -28.47 29.79
C ASN A 49 -13.74 -27.18 29.94
N LYS A 50 -13.22 -26.95 31.15
CA LYS A 50 -12.24 -25.90 31.42
C LYS A 50 -10.84 -26.51 31.33
N LYS A 51 -10.07 -26.18 30.29
CA LYS A 51 -8.69 -26.68 30.12
C LYS A 51 -7.79 -25.58 29.61
N ALA A 52 -6.66 -25.33 30.24
CA ALA A 52 -5.64 -24.46 29.64
C ALA A 52 -5.27 -24.94 28.22
N ILE A 53 -5.02 -24.01 27.30
CA ILE A 53 -4.53 -24.36 25.95
C ILE A 53 -3.14 -24.98 26.11
N ASN A 54 -3.07 -26.31 26.16
CA ASN A 54 -1.81 -27.02 26.30
C ASN A 54 -1.04 -27.11 24.96
N ASN A 55 -1.72 -26.90 23.82
CA ASN A 55 -1.10 -26.91 22.50
C ASN A 55 -1.89 -26.07 21.46
N SER A 56 -1.58 -24.78 21.37
CA SER A 56 -2.24 -23.85 20.43
C SER A 56 -2.10 -24.24 18.95
N LYS A 57 -1.04 -24.98 18.59
CA LYS A 57 -0.77 -25.42 17.21
C LYS A 57 -1.82 -26.38 16.66
N LYS A 58 -2.56 -27.07 17.53
CA LYS A 58 -3.61 -28.00 17.14
C LYS A 58 -4.96 -27.33 16.92
N ILE A 59 -5.19 -26.15 17.49
CA ILE A 59 -6.50 -25.49 17.46
C ILE A 59 -6.64 -24.62 16.21
N MET A 60 -5.56 -24.00 15.73
CA MET A 60 -5.56 -23.01 14.63
C MET A 60 -6.61 -21.91 14.85
N PHE A 61 -6.20 -20.87 15.57
CA PHE A 61 -6.97 -19.62 15.59
C PHE A 61 -6.70 -18.83 14.31
N THR A 62 -7.72 -18.16 13.81
CA THR A 62 -7.61 -17.36 12.60
C THR A 62 -8.08 -15.93 12.84
N LYS A 63 -7.63 -14.98 12.03
CA LYS A 63 -8.22 -13.65 11.94
C LYS A 63 -9.60 -13.77 11.29
N LYS A 64 -10.44 -12.74 11.50
CA LYS A 64 -11.68 -12.64 10.75
C LYS A 64 -11.38 -12.45 9.27
N ILE A 65 -11.93 -13.32 8.45
CA ILE A 65 -11.88 -13.30 7.00
C ILE A 65 -13.28 -12.92 6.48
N GLY A 66 -13.37 -12.28 5.32
CA GLY A 66 -14.64 -11.81 4.74
C GLY A 66 -14.99 -10.32 4.96
N GLY A 67 -16.24 -9.95 4.69
CA GLY A 67 -16.77 -8.56 4.66
C GLY A 67 -17.05 -7.94 6.04
N THR A 68 -17.39 -6.64 6.12
CA THR A 68 -17.76 -5.99 7.40
C THR A 68 -19.06 -6.55 7.99
N SER A 69 -20.03 -6.88 7.13
CA SER A 69 -21.30 -7.51 7.50
C SER A 69 -21.25 -9.04 7.48
N ASN A 70 -20.29 -9.64 6.76
CA ASN A 70 -20.15 -11.09 6.59
C ASN A 70 -18.75 -11.61 6.95
N SER A 71 -18.16 -11.11 8.03
CA SER A 71 -16.87 -11.61 8.51
C SER A 71 -17.07 -12.88 9.33
N TYR A 72 -16.24 -13.89 9.10
CA TYR A 72 -16.24 -15.14 9.84
C TYR A 72 -14.79 -15.58 10.12
N TYR A 73 -14.62 -16.60 10.96
CA TYR A 73 -13.33 -17.23 11.21
C TYR A 73 -13.25 -18.51 10.36
N LEU A 74 -12.08 -18.88 9.86
CA LEU A 74 -11.97 -20.10 9.05
C LEU A 74 -12.33 -21.34 9.88
N TYR A 75 -11.83 -21.37 11.11
CA TYR A 75 -12.24 -22.34 12.13
C TYR A 75 -12.96 -21.60 13.27
N PRO A 76 -14.00 -22.18 13.88
CA PRO A 76 -14.82 -21.59 14.94
C PRO A 76 -14.10 -21.59 16.30
N ASN A 77 -12.88 -21.05 16.33
CA ASN A 77 -12.08 -20.84 17.52
C ASN A 77 -11.98 -19.33 17.77
N PHE A 78 -12.40 -18.90 18.96
CA PHE A 78 -12.59 -17.49 19.25
C PHE A 78 -11.76 -17.04 20.44
N GLU A 79 -11.14 -15.88 20.29
CA GLU A 79 -10.58 -15.09 21.39
C GLU A 79 -11.59 -13.99 21.75
N TYR A 80 -11.98 -13.94 23.02
CA TYR A 80 -12.84 -12.92 23.58
C TYR A 80 -12.12 -12.17 24.69
N GLN A 81 -12.16 -10.84 24.62
CA GLN A 81 -11.54 -9.95 25.61
C GLN A 81 -12.62 -9.19 26.37
N LYS A 82 -12.56 -9.24 27.71
CA LYS A 82 -13.52 -8.57 28.62
C LYS A 82 -14.99 -8.88 28.26
N GLU A 83 -15.28 -10.09 27.81
CA GLU A 83 -16.60 -10.54 27.40
C GLU A 83 -17.43 -10.93 28.62
N SER A 84 -18.70 -10.53 28.64
CA SER A 84 -19.62 -10.76 29.76
C SER A 84 -20.80 -11.66 29.42
N ASN A 85 -20.95 -12.07 28.16
CA ASN A 85 -22.07 -12.90 27.71
C ASN A 85 -21.60 -14.03 26.78
N ILE A 86 -20.95 -15.04 27.38
CA ILE A 86 -20.48 -16.23 26.67
C ILE A 86 -21.63 -17.00 26.03
N TYR A 87 -22.78 -17.08 26.70
CA TYR A 87 -23.99 -17.70 26.14
C TYR A 87 -24.36 -17.12 24.77
N LYS A 88 -24.42 -15.79 24.64
CA LYS A 88 -24.70 -15.12 23.35
C LYS A 88 -23.59 -15.37 22.32
N LYS A 89 -22.34 -15.40 22.75
CA LYS A 89 -21.20 -15.67 21.86
C LYS A 89 -21.22 -17.09 21.32
N PHE A 90 -21.58 -18.08 22.14
CA PHE A 90 -21.74 -19.46 21.71
C PHE A 90 -22.80 -19.59 20.61
N LYS A 91 -23.98 -18.97 20.77
CA LYS A 91 -25.02 -18.98 19.72
C LYS A 91 -24.54 -18.33 18.41
N ALA A 92 -23.72 -17.28 18.51
CA ALA A 92 -23.15 -16.61 17.34
C ALA A 92 -22.16 -17.49 16.54
N ILE A 93 -21.65 -18.58 17.11
CA ILE A 93 -20.75 -19.51 16.43
C ILE A 93 -21.42 -20.17 15.23
N ALA A 94 -22.74 -20.38 15.28
CA ALA A 94 -23.50 -20.98 14.17
C ALA A 94 -23.27 -20.25 12.85
N TYR A 95 -23.11 -18.92 12.89
CA TYR A 95 -22.80 -18.11 11.71
C TYR A 95 -21.43 -18.46 11.11
N THR A 96 -20.41 -18.66 11.96
CA THR A 96 -19.09 -19.07 11.49
C THR A 96 -19.13 -20.47 10.87
N PHE A 97 -19.84 -21.41 11.48
CA PHE A 97 -20.03 -22.75 10.89
C PHE A 97 -20.66 -22.68 9.50
N GLU A 98 -21.72 -21.89 9.32
CA GLU A 98 -22.42 -21.72 8.05
C GLU A 98 -21.51 -21.15 6.95
N ASN A 99 -20.65 -20.19 7.29
CA ASN A 99 -19.80 -19.49 6.32
C ASN A 99 -18.39 -20.09 6.17
N SER A 100 -18.00 -21.07 6.99
CA SER A 100 -16.68 -21.70 6.90
C SER A 100 -16.76 -23.22 6.84
N VAL A 101 -17.14 -23.89 7.93
CA VAL A 101 -17.11 -25.34 8.05
C VAL A 101 -18.06 -25.99 7.03
N MET A 102 -19.30 -25.48 6.93
CA MET A 102 -20.30 -25.98 5.99
C MET A 102 -19.91 -25.72 4.52
N LEU A 103 -19.09 -24.71 4.26
CA LEU A 103 -18.72 -24.30 2.90
C LEU A 103 -17.46 -25.02 2.40
N TYR A 104 -16.49 -25.25 3.28
CA TYR A 104 -15.15 -25.71 2.91
C TYR A 104 -14.82 -27.13 3.39
N ALA A 105 -15.60 -27.74 4.27
CA ALA A 105 -15.40 -29.15 4.62
C ALA A 105 -15.84 -30.06 3.46
N ASN A 106 -15.33 -31.30 3.40
CA ASN A 106 -15.85 -32.31 2.48
C ASN A 106 -17.26 -32.78 2.90
N GLU A 107 -18.00 -33.45 2.00
CA GLU A 107 -19.40 -33.84 2.24
C GLU A 107 -19.60 -34.66 3.53
N LYS A 108 -18.67 -35.56 3.84
CA LYS A 108 -18.72 -36.37 5.07
C LYS A 108 -18.59 -35.49 6.33
N ASN A 109 -17.63 -34.57 6.31
CA ASN A 109 -17.36 -33.65 7.42
C ASN A 109 -18.45 -32.56 7.53
N GLN A 110 -19.07 -32.15 6.43
CA GLN A 110 -20.26 -31.29 6.43
C GLN A 110 -21.43 -31.96 7.16
N LYS A 111 -21.72 -33.24 6.88
CA LYS A 111 -22.77 -34.00 7.60
C LYS A 111 -22.50 -34.06 9.11
N LEU A 112 -21.25 -34.27 9.51
CA LEU A 112 -20.86 -34.27 10.92
C LEU A 112 -21.07 -32.88 11.56
N ALA A 113 -20.59 -31.83 10.91
CA ALA A 113 -20.69 -30.47 11.43
C ALA A 113 -22.13 -29.89 11.34
N GLN A 114 -23.00 -30.43 10.48
CA GLN A 114 -24.41 -30.04 10.39
C GLN A 114 -25.14 -30.31 11.71
N SER A 115 -24.90 -31.49 12.31
CA SER A 115 -25.49 -31.85 13.61
C SER A 115 -25.06 -30.89 14.72
N ILE A 116 -23.80 -30.45 14.69
CA ILE A 116 -23.24 -29.47 15.64
C ILE A 116 -23.88 -28.11 15.43
N TRP A 117 -24.00 -27.68 14.17
CA TRP A 117 -24.63 -26.42 13.83
C TRP A 117 -26.10 -26.38 14.24
N ASP A 118 -26.86 -27.45 14.00
CA ASP A 118 -28.27 -27.58 14.41
C ASP A 118 -28.40 -27.47 15.93
N TYR A 119 -27.51 -28.14 16.69
CA TYR A 119 -27.46 -28.02 18.15
C TYR A 119 -27.22 -26.58 18.61
N ILE A 120 -26.20 -25.90 18.06
CA ILE A 120 -25.86 -24.51 18.46
C ILE A 120 -27.02 -23.56 18.11
N ARG A 121 -27.68 -23.77 16.97
CA ARG A 121 -28.78 -22.93 16.50
C ARG A 121 -30.02 -23.07 17.37
N ALA A 122 -30.34 -24.29 17.80
CA ALA A 122 -31.47 -24.61 18.68
C ALA A 122 -31.14 -24.42 20.18
N TYR A 123 -29.95 -23.91 20.51
CA TYR A 123 -29.51 -23.76 21.89
C TYR A 123 -30.24 -22.62 22.61
N ASP A 124 -31.32 -22.95 23.32
CA ASP A 124 -32.14 -22.00 24.08
C ASP A 124 -32.06 -22.22 25.60
N GLU A 125 -31.89 -23.47 26.04
CA GLU A 125 -31.65 -23.81 27.46
C GLU A 125 -30.16 -23.81 27.77
N ASP A 126 -29.76 -23.21 28.91
CA ASP A 126 -28.34 -23.08 29.30
C ASP A 126 -27.78 -24.36 29.94
N ILE A 127 -27.89 -25.49 29.25
CA ILE A 127 -27.47 -26.82 29.73
C ILE A 127 -25.95 -26.88 29.97
N LEU A 128 -25.18 -25.98 29.36
CA LEU A 128 -23.71 -25.89 29.49
C LEU A 128 -23.30 -24.87 30.56
N GLY A 129 -24.24 -24.17 31.20
CA GLY A 129 -23.98 -23.18 32.25
C GLY A 129 -23.21 -21.95 31.77
N LEU A 130 -23.32 -21.58 30.49
CA LEU A 130 -22.59 -20.46 29.87
C LEU A 130 -23.02 -19.09 30.40
N LYS A 131 -24.21 -18.96 31.00
CA LYS A 131 -24.67 -17.71 31.63
C LYS A 131 -23.98 -17.42 32.97
N SER A 132 -23.34 -18.43 33.58
CA SER A 132 -22.65 -18.28 34.87
C SER A 132 -21.27 -17.62 34.77
N TYR A 133 -20.74 -17.42 33.57
CA TYR A 133 -19.42 -16.84 33.38
C TYR A 133 -19.47 -15.32 33.51
N GLU A 134 -18.64 -14.80 34.43
CA GLU A 134 -18.49 -13.37 34.65
C GLU A 134 -17.78 -12.67 33.47
N LYS A 135 -17.57 -11.36 33.62
CA LYS A 135 -16.81 -10.59 32.65
C LYS A 135 -15.33 -10.98 32.69
N GLY A 136 -14.79 -11.47 31.58
CA GLY A 136 -13.42 -11.98 31.55
C GLY A 136 -12.84 -12.15 30.15
N ASN A 137 -11.62 -12.69 30.11
CA ASN A 137 -10.94 -13.07 28.87
C ASN A 137 -11.14 -14.57 28.64
N TYR A 138 -11.63 -14.94 27.46
CA TYR A 138 -12.01 -16.31 27.17
C TYR A 138 -11.47 -16.79 25.83
N PHE A 139 -11.03 -18.04 25.80
CA PHE A 139 -10.93 -18.79 24.55
C PHE A 139 -12.12 -19.72 24.45
N LEU A 140 -12.86 -19.66 23.35
CA LEU A 140 -13.98 -20.57 23.09
C LEU A 140 -13.63 -21.47 21.91
N ILE A 141 -13.58 -22.78 22.16
CA ILE A 141 -13.07 -23.80 21.23
C ILE A 141 -14.11 -24.90 21.08
N ILE A 142 -14.35 -25.33 19.85
CA ILE A 142 -15.24 -26.46 19.54
C ILE A 142 -14.40 -27.70 19.19
N THR A 143 -14.72 -28.82 19.82
CA THR A 143 -14.09 -30.12 19.54
C THR A 143 -15.13 -31.20 19.30
N ILE A 144 -14.72 -32.27 18.63
CA ILE A 144 -15.53 -33.47 18.43
C ILE A 144 -14.71 -34.66 18.91
N ASN A 145 -15.24 -35.43 19.87
CA ASN A 145 -14.54 -36.53 20.51
C ASN A 145 -13.11 -36.13 20.96
N GLY A 146 -12.99 -34.94 21.55
CA GLY A 146 -11.73 -34.37 22.05
C GLY A 146 -10.75 -33.87 20.99
N LYS A 147 -11.06 -33.98 19.69
CA LYS A 147 -10.23 -33.46 18.59
C LYS A 147 -10.75 -32.12 18.10
N THR A 148 -9.84 -31.22 17.76
CA THR A 148 -10.21 -29.92 17.17
C THR A 148 -10.75 -30.09 15.75
N LEU A 149 -11.51 -29.10 15.27
CA LEU A 149 -11.94 -29.11 13.87
C LEU A 149 -10.77 -29.02 12.90
N TYR A 150 -9.66 -28.39 13.27
CA TYR A 150 -8.48 -28.36 12.43
C TYR A 150 -7.81 -29.74 12.28
N GLU A 151 -7.79 -30.54 13.36
CA GLU A 151 -7.29 -31.92 13.31
C GLU A 151 -8.22 -32.87 12.54
N LEU A 152 -9.54 -32.65 12.62
CA LEU A 152 -10.54 -33.52 11.99
C LEU A 152 -10.84 -33.16 10.53
N MET A 153 -10.75 -31.88 10.21
CA MET A 153 -11.14 -31.30 8.94
C MET A 153 -10.04 -30.39 8.38
N PRO A 154 -8.77 -30.87 8.29
CA PRO A 154 -7.66 -30.04 7.81
C PRO A 154 -7.87 -29.56 6.36
N GLU A 155 -8.69 -30.27 5.58
CA GLU A 155 -9.02 -29.91 4.19
C GLU A 155 -9.77 -28.58 4.08
N ILE A 156 -10.41 -28.09 5.15
CA ILE A 156 -11.07 -26.78 5.17
C ILE A 156 -10.09 -25.67 4.77
N TRP A 157 -8.83 -25.76 5.23
CA TRP A 157 -7.80 -24.80 4.87
C TRP A 157 -7.48 -24.83 3.37
N ASP A 158 -7.33 -26.04 2.82
CA ASP A 158 -6.99 -26.22 1.42
C ASP A 158 -8.13 -25.76 0.52
N ASN A 159 -9.36 -26.15 0.85
CA ASN A 159 -10.57 -25.78 0.10
C ASN A 159 -10.84 -24.28 0.18
N TYR A 160 -10.60 -23.64 1.32
CA TYR A 160 -10.64 -22.18 1.43
C TYR A 160 -9.60 -21.50 0.54
N TYR A 161 -8.36 -22.00 0.53
CA TYR A 161 -7.30 -21.43 -0.31
C TYR A 161 -7.58 -21.56 -1.81
N TYR A 162 -8.19 -22.65 -2.26
CA TYR A 162 -8.55 -22.83 -3.67
C TYR A 162 -9.85 -22.09 -4.08
N ASN A 163 -10.74 -21.83 -3.12
CA ASN A 163 -11.98 -21.07 -3.31
C ASN A 163 -11.89 -19.71 -2.62
N PHE A 164 -10.73 -19.07 -2.75
CA PHE A 164 -10.38 -17.85 -2.04
C PHE A 164 -11.22 -16.64 -2.46
N VAL A 165 -11.89 -16.69 -3.61
CA VAL A 165 -12.66 -15.60 -4.20
C VAL A 165 -14.05 -16.07 -4.58
N ASP A 166 -15.01 -15.15 -4.51
CA ASP A 166 -16.39 -15.41 -4.83
C ASP A 166 -16.73 -14.84 -6.21
N ALA A 167 -17.62 -15.51 -6.94
CA ALA A 167 -18.23 -14.92 -8.13
C ALA A 167 -19.24 -13.84 -7.74
N HIS A 168 -19.40 -12.82 -8.59
CA HIS A 168 -20.51 -11.87 -8.46
C HIS A 168 -21.85 -12.59 -8.61
N ILE A 169 -22.91 -12.13 -7.94
CA ILE A 169 -24.23 -12.81 -7.93
C ILE A 169 -25.27 -11.92 -8.62
N VAL A 170 -25.99 -12.47 -9.62
CA VAL A 170 -26.98 -11.73 -10.43
C VAL A 170 -28.27 -11.43 -9.64
N LYS A 171 -28.79 -12.42 -8.89
CA LYS A 171 -29.99 -12.29 -8.05
C LYS A 171 -29.91 -13.25 -6.86
N LYS A 172 -30.32 -12.79 -5.67
CA LYS A 172 -30.60 -13.65 -4.51
C LYS A 172 -32.08 -14.05 -4.53
N ILE A 173 -32.45 -15.05 -5.33
CA ILE A 173 -33.80 -15.62 -5.28
C ILE A 173 -33.75 -16.87 -4.40
N LYS A 174 -34.52 -16.88 -3.30
CA LYS A 174 -34.77 -18.06 -2.44
C LYS A 174 -33.51 -18.87 -2.08
N LYS A 175 -32.43 -18.20 -1.64
CA LYS A 175 -31.15 -18.82 -1.22
C LYS A 175 -30.32 -19.52 -2.32
N VAL A 176 -30.70 -19.41 -3.59
CA VAL A 176 -29.85 -19.86 -4.70
C VAL A 176 -29.03 -18.67 -5.18
N ASN A 177 -27.73 -18.70 -4.93
CA ASN A 177 -26.79 -17.71 -5.44
C ASN A 177 -26.36 -18.14 -6.85
N THR A 178 -26.94 -17.54 -7.88
CA THR A 178 -26.49 -17.78 -9.27
C THR A 178 -25.33 -16.85 -9.60
N PRO A 179 -24.15 -17.38 -9.92
CA PRO A 179 -23.00 -16.56 -10.23
C PRO A 179 -23.17 -15.87 -11.60
N GLN A 180 -22.73 -14.62 -11.70
CA GLN A 180 -22.69 -13.81 -12.91
C GLN A 180 -21.38 -14.07 -13.64
N LEU A 181 -21.28 -15.23 -14.27
CA LEU A 181 -20.12 -15.61 -15.05
C LEU A 181 -20.39 -15.47 -16.54
N THR A 182 -19.46 -14.85 -17.25
CA THR A 182 -19.57 -14.57 -18.68
C THR A 182 -18.21 -14.75 -19.34
N ASP A 183 -18.17 -15.37 -20.51
CA ASP A 183 -16.95 -15.47 -21.30
C ASP A 183 -16.52 -14.08 -21.79
N GLN A 184 -15.40 -13.59 -21.28
CA GLN A 184 -14.83 -12.29 -21.61
C GLN A 184 -13.31 -12.40 -21.72
N ILE A 185 -12.66 -11.32 -22.15
CA ILE A 185 -11.20 -11.22 -22.13
C ILE A 185 -10.81 -10.82 -20.70
N ASP A 186 -10.07 -11.66 -20.00
CA ASP A 186 -9.56 -11.32 -18.66
C ASP A 186 -8.65 -10.09 -18.74
N PHE A 187 -8.86 -9.14 -17.83
CA PHE A 187 -8.20 -7.84 -17.89
C PHE A 187 -6.69 -7.90 -17.61
N MET A 188 -6.20 -8.98 -16.98
CA MET A 188 -4.79 -9.18 -16.62
C MET A 188 -4.05 -10.08 -17.59
N THR A 189 -4.64 -11.24 -17.92
CA THR A 189 -3.99 -12.24 -18.80
C THR A 189 -4.25 -11.96 -20.27
N HIS A 190 -5.27 -11.16 -20.59
CA HIS A 190 -5.75 -10.90 -21.94
C HIS A 190 -6.20 -12.17 -22.69
N GLN A 191 -6.51 -13.24 -21.96
CA GLN A 191 -7.03 -14.49 -22.51
C GLN A 191 -8.56 -14.53 -22.41
N LYS A 192 -9.21 -15.24 -23.34
CA LYS A 192 -10.66 -15.44 -23.29
C LYS A 192 -10.98 -16.52 -22.26
N GLU A 193 -11.59 -16.10 -21.16
CA GLU A 193 -11.85 -16.95 -19.99
C GLU A 193 -13.21 -16.62 -19.37
N LEU A 194 -13.69 -17.51 -18.50
CA LEU A 194 -14.92 -17.30 -17.75
C LEU A 194 -14.69 -16.26 -16.65
N CYS A 195 -15.18 -15.04 -16.88
CA CYS A 195 -14.96 -13.88 -16.02
C CYS A 195 -16.18 -13.56 -15.16
N GLY A 196 -15.95 -12.88 -14.02
CA GLY A 196 -17.00 -12.45 -13.08
C GLY A 196 -16.65 -12.72 -11.61
N TYR A 197 -15.36 -12.86 -11.29
CA TYR A 197 -14.89 -13.09 -9.93
C TYR A 197 -14.49 -11.79 -9.22
N ASN A 198 -14.78 -11.71 -7.93
CA ASN A 198 -14.40 -10.59 -7.08
C ASN A 198 -13.18 -10.94 -6.22
N PRO A 199 -12.03 -10.25 -6.37
CA PRO A 199 -10.87 -10.47 -5.50
C PRO A 199 -11.13 -10.01 -4.05
N ASN A 200 -12.29 -9.44 -3.74
CA ASN A 200 -12.71 -8.98 -2.42
C ASN A 200 -11.72 -7.97 -1.81
N VAL A 201 -11.07 -7.16 -2.67
CA VAL A 201 -10.19 -6.06 -2.28
C VAL A 201 -11.05 -4.85 -1.91
N LYS A 202 -10.96 -4.42 -0.65
CA LYS A 202 -11.81 -3.34 -0.12
C LYS A 202 -11.09 -2.00 -0.23
N PHE A 203 -11.44 -1.23 -1.26
CA PHE A 203 -11.23 0.22 -1.26
C PHE A 203 -12.53 0.91 -0.83
N PHE A 204 -12.44 2.01 -0.08
CA PHE A 204 -13.62 2.85 0.19
C PHE A 204 -13.95 3.65 -1.07
N THR A 205 -14.65 3.02 -2.02
CA THR A 205 -15.17 3.65 -3.25
C THR A 205 -16.68 3.43 -3.34
N MET A 206 -17.40 4.36 -3.95
CA MET A 206 -18.87 4.28 -4.09
C MET A 206 -19.31 3.01 -4.82
N ASP A 207 -18.48 2.53 -5.75
CA ASP A 207 -18.71 1.33 -6.56
C ASP A 207 -18.85 0.05 -5.72
N ASN A 208 -18.19 -0.01 -4.56
CA ASN A 208 -18.24 -1.17 -3.67
C ASN A 208 -19.50 -1.23 -2.79
N TYR A 209 -20.23 -0.11 -2.64
CA TYR A 209 -21.35 0.00 -1.70
C TYR A 209 -22.72 0.18 -2.37
N ASN A 210 -22.78 0.61 -3.63
CA ASN A 210 -24.04 0.74 -4.37
C ASN A 210 -24.17 -0.38 -5.40
N ASP A 211 -25.21 -1.20 -5.27
CA ASP A 211 -25.51 -2.30 -6.19
C ASP A 211 -25.66 -1.85 -7.65
N ALA A 212 -26.08 -0.59 -7.88
CA ALA A 212 -26.18 -0.03 -9.23
C ALA A 212 -24.81 0.14 -9.93
N PHE A 213 -23.72 0.20 -9.17
CA PHE A 213 -22.36 0.36 -9.70
C PHE A 213 -21.59 -0.96 -9.76
N LYS A 214 -22.07 -2.05 -9.14
CA LYS A 214 -21.45 -3.37 -9.24
C LYS A 214 -21.27 -3.90 -10.67
N PRO A 215 -22.23 -3.71 -11.61
CA PRO A 215 -22.02 -4.09 -13.00
C PRO A 215 -20.78 -3.44 -13.61
N GLN A 216 -20.43 -2.21 -13.22
CA GLN A 216 -19.25 -1.53 -13.74
C GLN A 216 -17.95 -2.20 -13.33
N ILE A 217 -17.88 -2.80 -12.15
CA ILE A 217 -16.69 -3.56 -11.70
C ILE A 217 -16.51 -4.79 -12.60
N ILE A 218 -17.60 -5.50 -12.90
CA ILE A 218 -17.58 -6.73 -13.72
C ILE A 218 -17.27 -6.41 -15.18
N GLU A 219 -17.93 -5.39 -15.74
CA GLU A 219 -17.84 -5.05 -17.17
C GLU A 219 -16.55 -4.28 -17.50
N LYS A 220 -16.04 -3.43 -16.60
CA LYS A 220 -14.80 -2.65 -16.85
C LYS A 220 -13.53 -3.39 -16.46
N LEU A 221 -13.61 -4.33 -15.50
CA LEU A 221 -12.48 -5.15 -15.05
C LEU A 221 -12.88 -6.64 -15.03
N PRO A 222 -13.11 -7.25 -16.20
CA PRO A 222 -13.43 -8.67 -16.30
C PRO A 222 -12.29 -9.51 -15.71
N MET A 223 -12.60 -10.30 -14.70
CA MET A 223 -11.63 -11.12 -13.97
C MET A 223 -12.02 -12.59 -13.97
N SER A 224 -11.10 -13.45 -14.39
CA SER A 224 -11.14 -14.89 -14.15
C SER A 224 -10.85 -15.23 -12.69
N LYS A 225 -11.05 -16.49 -12.33
CA LYS A 225 -10.86 -16.96 -10.95
C LYS A 225 -9.40 -16.81 -10.55
N GLU A 226 -8.48 -17.20 -11.42
CA GLU A 226 -7.05 -17.18 -11.23
C GLU A 226 -6.55 -15.74 -11.02
N THR A 227 -6.98 -14.81 -11.86
CA THR A 227 -6.68 -13.38 -11.73
C THR A 227 -7.18 -12.82 -10.41
N ALA A 228 -8.44 -13.08 -10.05
CA ALA A 228 -9.01 -12.60 -8.80
C ALA A 228 -8.28 -13.19 -7.57
N ILE A 229 -7.93 -14.48 -7.61
CA ILE A 229 -7.15 -15.14 -6.55
C ILE A 229 -5.79 -14.47 -6.40
N ALA A 230 -5.06 -14.24 -7.51
CA ALA A 230 -3.75 -13.61 -7.48
C ALA A 230 -3.85 -12.19 -6.89
N ILE A 231 -4.79 -11.38 -7.34
CA ILE A 231 -4.99 -10.02 -6.81
C ILE A 231 -5.33 -10.05 -5.31
N LYS A 232 -6.21 -10.96 -4.87
CA LYS A 232 -6.55 -11.10 -3.45
C LYS A 232 -5.34 -11.49 -2.60
N LYS A 233 -4.52 -12.45 -3.08
CA LYS A 233 -3.27 -12.85 -2.42
C LYS A 233 -2.30 -11.67 -2.31
N GLY A 234 -2.08 -10.96 -3.41
CA GLY A 234 -1.20 -9.80 -3.45
C GLY A 234 -1.66 -8.70 -2.51
N TRP A 235 -2.98 -8.45 -2.44
CA TRP A 235 -3.56 -7.51 -1.49
C TRP A 235 -3.30 -7.90 -0.04
N MET A 236 -3.63 -9.13 0.34
CA MET A 236 -3.42 -9.63 1.70
C MET A 236 -1.95 -9.58 2.11
N TYR A 237 -1.04 -9.89 1.18
CA TYR A 237 0.39 -9.77 1.40
C TYR A 237 0.83 -8.31 1.58
N ALA A 238 0.38 -7.40 0.71
CA ALA A 238 0.75 -5.99 0.75
C ALA A 238 0.36 -5.32 2.07
N ILE A 239 -0.90 -5.48 2.51
CA ILE A 239 -1.41 -4.84 3.73
C ILE A 239 -0.83 -5.42 5.02
N THR A 240 -0.26 -6.63 4.95
CA THR A 240 0.29 -7.33 6.12
C THR A 240 1.81 -7.17 6.20
N HIS A 241 2.52 -7.36 5.09
CA HIS A 241 3.97 -7.45 5.05
C HIS A 241 4.64 -6.23 4.44
N LEU A 242 3.97 -5.49 3.55
CA LEU A 242 4.50 -4.30 2.89
C LEU A 242 4.01 -2.99 3.52
N LYS A 243 3.39 -3.09 4.70
CA LYS A 243 2.90 -1.96 5.50
C LYS A 243 3.99 -1.47 6.44
N PHE A 244 4.19 -0.16 6.49
CA PHE A 244 5.21 0.52 7.28
C PHE A 244 4.58 1.71 8.04
N TYR A 245 5.29 2.22 9.03
CA TYR A 245 4.84 3.34 9.87
C TYR A 245 5.98 4.32 10.13
N HIS A 246 5.76 5.62 9.87
CA HIS A 246 6.69 6.72 10.09
C HIS A 246 5.97 7.93 10.67
N LYS A 247 6.45 8.49 11.78
CA LYS A 247 5.95 9.78 12.34
C LYS A 247 4.42 9.91 12.31
N ALA A 248 3.72 8.89 12.80
CA ALA A 248 2.25 8.83 12.79
C ALA A 248 1.56 8.64 11.44
N LEU A 249 2.32 8.42 10.36
CA LEU A 249 1.82 8.06 9.04
C LEU A 249 2.03 6.58 8.79
N GLU A 250 0.96 5.89 8.39
CA GLU A 250 1.03 4.52 7.90
C GLU A 250 1.04 4.53 6.37
N TYR A 251 1.90 3.69 5.78
CA TYR A 251 2.04 3.60 4.33
C TYR A 251 2.34 2.18 3.87
N ILE A 252 1.94 1.86 2.64
CA ILE A 252 2.26 0.61 1.96
C ILE A 252 3.26 0.90 0.85
N ILE A 253 4.39 0.19 0.83
CA ILE A 253 5.40 0.29 -0.24
C ILE A 253 5.20 -0.87 -1.22
N ILE A 254 4.88 -0.57 -2.47
CA ILE A 254 4.74 -1.57 -3.53
C ILE A 254 5.88 -1.38 -4.53
N PRO A 255 6.76 -2.39 -4.72
CA PRO A 255 7.78 -2.30 -5.74
C PRO A 255 7.18 -2.52 -7.14
N SER A 256 7.75 -1.78 -8.09
CA SER A 256 7.46 -1.84 -9.51
C SER A 256 8.77 -2.02 -10.28
N MET A 257 8.74 -2.77 -11.38
CA MET A 257 9.91 -3.01 -12.24
C MET A 257 9.53 -2.71 -13.69
N VAL A 258 10.37 -1.94 -14.38
CA VAL A 258 10.24 -1.73 -15.84
C VAL A 258 10.44 -3.05 -16.57
N ASP A 259 11.56 -3.73 -16.28
CA ASP A 259 11.84 -5.08 -16.78
C ASP A 259 11.58 -6.09 -15.66
N PHE A 260 10.41 -6.73 -15.71
CA PHE A 260 9.97 -7.63 -14.65
C PHE A 260 10.82 -8.92 -14.63
N ASP A 261 11.43 -9.19 -13.48
CA ASP A 261 12.21 -10.40 -13.21
C ASP A 261 11.67 -11.07 -11.95
N ASP A 262 11.22 -12.33 -12.08
CA ASP A 262 10.57 -13.06 -10.99
C ASP A 262 11.49 -13.25 -9.78
N GLU A 263 12.76 -13.58 -9.98
CA GLU A 263 13.70 -13.85 -8.89
C GLU A 263 14.06 -12.57 -8.13
N VAL A 264 14.34 -11.50 -8.88
CA VAL A 264 14.62 -10.18 -8.30
C VAL A 264 13.39 -9.64 -7.57
N TYR A 265 12.21 -9.76 -8.16
CA TYR A 265 10.96 -9.30 -7.54
C TYR A 265 10.66 -10.05 -6.24
N LYS A 266 10.82 -11.37 -6.25
CA LYS A 266 10.65 -12.21 -5.05
C LYS A 266 11.67 -11.86 -3.96
N SER A 267 12.93 -11.63 -4.33
CA SER A 267 13.98 -11.19 -3.40
C SER A 267 13.64 -9.84 -2.76
N LEU A 268 13.16 -8.88 -3.57
CA LEU A 268 12.75 -7.56 -3.10
C LEU A 268 11.54 -7.62 -2.16
N LEU A 269 10.51 -8.43 -2.47
CA LEU A 269 9.38 -8.64 -1.56
C LEU A 269 9.82 -9.25 -0.23
N LYS A 270 10.71 -10.25 -0.26
CA LYS A 270 11.29 -10.86 0.95
C LYS A 270 12.07 -9.83 1.78
N TYR A 271 12.85 -8.97 1.13
CA TYR A 271 13.56 -7.88 1.78
C TYR A 271 12.61 -6.91 2.49
N LEU A 272 11.53 -6.48 1.81
CA LEU A 272 10.53 -5.57 2.37
C LEU A 272 9.80 -6.22 3.56
N LYS A 273 9.36 -7.48 3.44
CA LYS A 273 8.75 -8.27 4.52
C LYS A 273 9.66 -8.34 5.75
N ASN A 274 10.94 -8.66 5.55
CA ASN A 274 11.91 -8.76 6.65
C ASN A 274 12.19 -7.41 7.30
N SER A 275 12.25 -6.35 6.50
CA SER A 275 12.49 -4.99 6.99
C SER A 275 11.37 -4.51 7.91
N ASN A 276 10.11 -4.81 7.57
CA ASN A 276 8.96 -4.52 8.40
C ASN A 276 9.00 -5.26 9.76
N ASN A 277 9.34 -6.56 9.76
CA ASN A 277 9.44 -7.35 11.00
C ASN A 277 10.51 -6.80 11.96
N SER A 278 11.60 -6.22 11.43
CA SER A 278 12.68 -5.62 12.22
C SER A 278 12.37 -4.22 12.77
N MET A 279 11.33 -3.55 12.24
CA MET A 279 10.96 -2.17 12.60
C MET A 279 10.03 -2.05 13.83
N LYS A 280 9.63 -3.18 14.45
CA LYS A 280 8.95 -3.14 15.76
C LYS A 280 9.82 -2.51 16.86
N THR A 281 11.13 -2.39 16.64
CA THR A 281 12.08 -1.69 17.51
C THR A 281 12.61 -0.42 16.85
N LEU A 282 12.18 0.72 17.40
CA LEU A 282 12.73 2.08 17.27
C LEU A 282 12.46 2.88 15.99
N ALA A 283 11.65 3.92 16.20
CA ALA A 283 11.42 5.11 15.37
C ALA A 283 12.68 5.97 15.09
N SER A 284 13.91 5.44 15.18
CA SER A 284 15.14 6.24 15.14
C SER A 284 16.10 5.97 13.98
N LYS A 285 15.74 5.15 12.97
CA LYS A 285 16.70 4.78 11.91
C LYS A 285 16.14 4.75 10.47
N GLU A 286 15.30 5.68 10.07
CA GLU A 286 14.79 5.71 8.69
C GLU A 286 15.77 6.23 7.63
N ASP A 287 16.67 7.13 8.00
CA ASP A 287 17.81 7.51 7.15
C ASP A 287 18.65 6.28 6.73
N SER A 288 18.55 5.19 7.51
CA SER A 288 19.17 3.92 7.20
C SER A 288 18.26 2.98 6.39
N PHE A 289 16.93 3.08 6.45
CA PHE A 289 16.05 2.19 5.67
C PHE A 289 16.05 2.58 4.19
N VAL A 290 15.77 3.84 3.86
CA VAL A 290 15.80 4.30 2.45
C VAL A 290 17.20 4.08 1.87
N ARG A 291 18.26 4.40 2.62
CA ARG A 291 19.64 4.14 2.18
C ARG A 291 19.97 2.65 2.03
N ARG A 292 19.48 1.76 2.89
CA ARG A 292 19.65 0.31 2.73
C ARG A 292 18.84 -0.22 1.54
N LEU A 293 17.63 0.28 1.36
CA LEU A 293 16.75 -0.07 0.25
C LEU A 293 17.36 0.38 -1.08
N SER A 294 17.87 1.61 -1.17
CA SER A 294 18.63 2.10 -2.32
C SER A 294 19.87 1.23 -2.60
N LYS A 295 20.68 0.91 -1.58
CA LYS A 295 21.84 0.01 -1.76
C LYS A 295 21.46 -1.40 -2.23
N GLN A 296 20.34 -1.94 -1.74
CA GLN A 296 19.84 -3.24 -2.18
C GLN A 296 19.32 -3.17 -3.62
N ILE A 297 18.62 -2.09 -3.97
CA ILE A 297 18.15 -1.82 -5.33
C ILE A 297 19.33 -1.67 -6.31
N GLU A 298 20.36 -0.91 -5.93
CA GLU A 298 21.61 -0.78 -6.68
C GLU A 298 22.30 -2.14 -6.89
N GLY A 299 22.21 -3.04 -5.91
CA GLY A 299 22.78 -4.38 -5.98
C GLY A 299 22.06 -5.35 -6.93
N PHE A 300 20.87 -5.01 -7.43
CA PHE A 300 20.15 -5.86 -8.39
C PHE A 300 20.58 -5.66 -9.86
N ASP A 301 21.50 -4.72 -10.13
CA ASP A 301 22.12 -4.44 -11.44
C ASP A 301 21.14 -4.32 -12.63
N LYS A 302 19.89 -3.94 -12.35
CA LYS A 302 18.83 -3.73 -13.34
C LYS A 302 18.22 -2.35 -13.12
N GLY A 303 18.48 -1.45 -14.07
CA GLY A 303 17.81 -0.16 -14.11
C GLY A 303 16.29 -0.33 -14.16
N GLY A 304 15.53 0.57 -13.53
CA GLY A 304 14.08 0.60 -13.66
C GLY A 304 13.26 -0.04 -12.53
N ILE A 305 13.83 -0.26 -11.34
CA ILE A 305 13.02 -0.53 -10.14
C ILE A 305 12.51 0.80 -9.57
N SER A 306 11.20 0.93 -9.40
CA SER A 306 10.55 2.05 -8.72
C SER A 306 9.73 1.57 -7.52
N LEU A 307 9.45 2.48 -6.58
CA LEU A 307 8.70 2.20 -5.36
C LEU A 307 7.49 3.11 -5.29
N ASP A 308 6.31 2.51 -5.30
CA ASP A 308 5.07 3.23 -5.08
C ASP A 308 4.78 3.29 -3.58
N ILE A 309 4.50 4.49 -3.06
CA ILE A 309 4.15 4.69 -1.65
C ILE A 309 2.69 5.13 -1.57
N LEU A 310 1.88 4.32 -0.91
CA LEU A 310 0.46 4.57 -0.65
C LEU A 310 0.30 4.97 0.82
N PHE A 311 -0.24 6.14 1.13
CA PHE A 311 -0.57 6.56 2.50
C PHE A 311 -1.92 5.99 2.91
N THR A 312 -1.98 5.25 4.02
CA THR A 312 -3.14 4.40 4.34
C THR A 312 -3.51 4.39 5.82
N GLU A 313 -4.69 3.86 6.12
CA GLU A 313 -5.11 3.35 7.43
C GLU A 313 -5.61 1.91 7.27
N VAL A 314 -4.91 0.94 7.86
CA VAL A 314 -5.13 -0.51 7.71
C VAL A 314 -5.70 -1.08 9.01
N ASN A 315 -6.89 -1.66 8.92
CA ASN A 315 -7.48 -2.44 9.99
C ASN A 315 -7.03 -3.91 9.88
N LEU A 316 -6.10 -4.31 10.75
CA LEU A 316 -5.54 -5.68 10.75
C LEU A 316 -6.51 -6.76 11.26
N THR A 317 -7.60 -6.37 11.92
CA THR A 317 -8.60 -7.32 12.44
C THR A 317 -9.50 -7.85 11.33
N ASN A 318 -9.86 -7.02 10.35
CA ASN A 318 -10.75 -7.37 9.25
C ASN A 318 -10.12 -7.19 7.85
N LEU A 319 -8.82 -6.90 7.81
CA LEU A 319 -8.00 -6.75 6.60
C LEU A 319 -8.52 -5.67 5.63
N SER A 320 -9.18 -4.64 6.13
CA SER A 320 -9.65 -3.49 5.33
C SER A 320 -8.66 -2.32 5.37
N VAL A 321 -8.65 -1.52 4.29
CA VAL A 321 -7.73 -0.38 4.15
C VAL A 321 -8.44 0.84 3.62
N LYS A 322 -8.12 2.00 4.19
CA LYS A 322 -8.44 3.31 3.65
C LYS A 322 -7.17 3.91 3.04
N ILE A 323 -7.19 4.24 1.75
CA ILE A 323 -6.08 4.94 1.10
C ILE A 323 -6.40 6.43 1.11
N PHE A 324 -5.47 7.24 1.60
CA PHE A 324 -5.61 8.71 1.67
C PHE A 324 -5.02 9.40 0.45
N ALA A 325 -3.83 9.00 0.03
CA ALA A 325 -3.08 9.58 -1.08
C ALA A 325 -1.96 8.62 -1.52
N THR A 326 -1.41 8.83 -2.70
CA THR A 326 -0.13 8.26 -3.13
C THR A 326 0.97 9.31 -3.04
N LEU A 327 2.25 8.92 -2.99
CA LEU A 327 3.36 9.87 -3.12
C LEU A 327 3.31 10.63 -4.46
N GLU A 328 2.82 9.97 -5.50
CA GLU A 328 2.51 10.56 -6.81
C GLU A 328 1.27 11.46 -6.81
N ASP A 329 0.50 11.59 -5.72
CA ASP A 329 -0.51 12.65 -5.61
C ASP A 329 0.10 13.90 -4.95
N ILE A 330 1.10 13.69 -4.08
CA ILE A 330 1.75 14.74 -3.30
C ILE A 330 2.86 15.44 -4.13
N LEU A 331 3.75 14.69 -4.79
CA LEU A 331 4.88 15.24 -5.56
C LEU A 331 4.48 15.89 -6.91
N PRO A 332 3.62 15.27 -7.73
CA PRO A 332 3.14 15.85 -8.99
C PRO A 332 2.32 17.11 -8.82
N SER A 333 1.67 17.36 -7.67
CA SER A 333 0.98 18.64 -7.46
C SER A 333 1.95 19.82 -7.50
N ARG A 334 3.11 19.70 -6.82
CA ARG A 334 4.14 20.75 -6.76
C ARG A 334 4.96 20.81 -8.05
N ILE A 335 5.37 19.67 -8.59
CA ILE A 335 6.11 19.62 -9.87
C ILE A 335 5.23 20.14 -11.02
N ASN A 336 3.93 19.77 -11.09
CA ASN A 336 3.02 20.34 -12.09
C ASN A 336 2.82 21.83 -11.90
N GLN A 337 2.70 22.32 -10.66
CA GLN A 337 2.61 23.75 -10.39
C GLN A 337 3.84 24.47 -10.95
N VAL A 338 5.04 23.97 -10.65
CA VAL A 338 6.31 24.51 -11.16
C VAL A 338 6.34 24.48 -12.69
N VAL A 339 6.08 23.34 -13.31
CA VAL A 339 6.10 23.19 -14.78
C VAL A 339 5.06 24.09 -15.46
N LYS A 340 3.86 24.22 -14.88
CA LYS A 340 2.80 25.09 -15.40
C LYS A 340 3.22 26.56 -15.35
N GLU A 341 3.79 27.00 -14.24
CA GLU A 341 4.26 28.38 -14.09
C GLU A 341 5.50 28.66 -14.95
N MET A 342 6.41 27.69 -15.11
CA MET A 342 7.54 27.77 -16.04
C MET A 342 7.06 27.97 -17.48
N LYS A 343 6.12 27.15 -17.96
CA LYS A 343 5.53 27.29 -19.30
C LYS A 343 4.82 28.64 -19.47
N LYS A 344 4.08 29.08 -18.46
CA LYS A 344 3.34 30.35 -18.48
C LYS A 344 4.27 31.57 -18.58
N GLN A 345 5.45 31.51 -17.94
CA GLN A 345 6.43 32.61 -17.94
C GLN A 345 7.50 32.46 -19.03
N GLY A 346 7.49 31.38 -19.81
CA GLY A 346 8.53 31.09 -20.80
C GLY A 346 9.91 30.88 -20.15
N VAL A 347 9.93 30.11 -19.05
CA VAL A 347 11.14 29.77 -18.28
C VAL A 347 11.43 28.28 -18.42
N SER A 348 12.71 27.90 -18.52
CA SER A 348 13.15 26.52 -18.67
C SER A 348 14.30 26.18 -17.71
N ASP A 349 14.28 24.98 -17.14
CA ASP A 349 15.36 24.39 -16.35
C ASP A 349 16.22 23.43 -17.19
N ALA A 350 15.95 23.34 -18.50
CA ALA A 350 16.66 22.45 -19.39
C ALA A 350 18.15 22.78 -19.48
N ILE A 351 18.97 21.72 -19.50
CA ILE A 351 20.42 21.82 -19.58
C ILE A 351 20.87 22.25 -20.98
N LYS A 352 20.10 21.97 -22.04
CA LYS A 352 20.44 22.37 -23.42
C LYS A 352 19.43 23.40 -23.92
N ARG A 353 19.92 24.41 -24.64
CA ARG A 353 19.07 25.36 -25.34
C ARG A 353 18.48 24.68 -26.57
N ALA A 354 17.16 24.71 -26.71
CA ALA A 354 16.51 24.29 -27.93
C ALA A 354 16.72 25.36 -29.01
N GLU A 355 17.03 24.94 -30.23
CA GLU A 355 17.23 25.85 -31.35
C GLU A 355 15.95 26.62 -31.65
N GLY A 356 16.04 27.96 -31.75
CA GLY A 356 14.88 28.84 -31.94
C GLY A 356 14.00 29.08 -30.70
N SER A 357 14.34 28.52 -29.53
CA SER A 357 13.59 28.76 -28.29
C SER A 357 13.75 30.21 -27.81
N LYS A 358 12.63 30.81 -27.39
CA LYS A 358 12.56 32.13 -26.73
C LYS A 358 12.50 32.03 -25.20
N ASP A 359 12.76 30.83 -24.67
CA ASP A 359 12.68 30.58 -23.23
C ASP A 359 13.88 31.17 -22.50
N VAL A 360 13.64 31.62 -21.27
CA VAL A 360 14.68 32.06 -20.34
C VAL A 360 15.16 30.87 -19.53
N TYR A 361 16.46 30.60 -19.53
CA TYR A 361 17.00 29.40 -18.90
C TYR A 361 17.48 29.70 -17.48
N LEU A 362 16.95 29.00 -16.49
CA LEU A 362 17.35 29.17 -15.08
C LEU A 362 18.83 28.89 -14.84
N ARG A 363 19.43 27.98 -15.63
CA ARG A 363 20.85 27.66 -15.56
C ARG A 363 21.75 28.91 -15.69
N ASP A 364 21.29 29.92 -16.43
CA ASP A 364 22.06 31.14 -16.70
C ASP A 364 22.28 31.98 -15.41
N TYR A 365 21.46 31.75 -14.38
CA TYR A 365 21.50 32.44 -13.08
C TYR A 365 21.86 31.52 -11.90
N PHE A 366 21.55 30.22 -12.01
CA PHE A 366 21.65 29.27 -10.90
C PHE A 366 22.71 28.16 -11.09
N SER A 367 23.33 28.05 -12.27
CA SER A 367 24.30 26.99 -12.59
C SER A 367 25.68 27.56 -12.98
N GLN A 368 26.19 28.53 -12.22
CA GLN A 368 27.42 29.26 -12.57
C GLN A 368 28.64 28.34 -12.56
N GLU A 369 28.78 27.52 -11.51
CA GLU A 369 29.90 26.58 -11.36
C GLU A 369 29.83 25.48 -12.43
N GLU A 370 28.62 25.03 -12.78
CA GLU A 370 28.43 24.03 -13.85
C GLU A 370 28.83 24.60 -15.22
N LEU A 371 28.37 25.81 -15.55
CA LEU A 371 28.67 26.45 -16.83
C LEU A 371 30.16 26.80 -16.93
N PHE A 372 30.77 27.30 -15.87
CA PHE A 372 32.21 27.54 -15.81
C PHE A 372 33.00 26.24 -16.02
N ALA A 373 32.68 25.18 -15.28
CA ALA A 373 33.39 23.92 -15.40
C ALA A 373 33.26 23.27 -16.79
N ILE A 374 32.12 23.45 -17.46
CA ILE A 374 31.93 22.99 -18.85
C ILE A 374 32.86 23.75 -19.80
N VAL A 375 32.91 25.08 -19.70
CA VAL A 375 33.71 25.90 -20.62
C VAL A 375 35.21 25.72 -20.36
N THR A 376 35.63 25.61 -19.11
CA THR A 376 37.04 25.39 -18.75
C THR A 376 37.46 23.92 -18.75
N LYS A 377 36.55 23.00 -19.12
CA LYS A 377 36.75 21.54 -19.12
C LYS A 377 37.25 20.98 -17.76
N ASN A 378 36.83 21.60 -16.65
CA ASN A 378 37.24 21.24 -15.28
C ASN A 378 36.09 20.68 -14.42
N THR A 379 35.31 19.77 -14.99
CA THR A 379 34.12 19.20 -14.32
C THR A 379 34.47 18.28 -13.15
N SER A 380 35.62 17.58 -13.20
CA SER A 380 36.06 16.67 -12.13
C SER A 380 36.42 17.39 -10.84
N GLY A 381 37.10 18.55 -10.93
CA GLY A 381 37.51 19.35 -9.77
C GLY A 381 36.37 20.12 -9.09
N MET A 382 35.23 20.29 -9.76
CA MET A 382 34.11 21.15 -9.31
C MET A 382 32.82 20.38 -9.02
N LYS A 383 32.85 19.05 -9.11
CA LYS A 383 31.66 18.17 -9.00
C LYS A 383 30.82 18.43 -7.75
N ASN A 384 31.43 18.63 -6.58
CA ASN A 384 30.71 18.88 -5.34
C ASN A 384 29.99 20.25 -5.34
N ARG A 385 30.63 21.30 -5.87
CA ARG A 385 30.04 22.64 -5.97
C ARG A 385 28.87 22.65 -6.96
N ILE A 386 29.02 21.96 -8.10
CA ILE A 386 27.96 21.76 -9.10
C ILE A 386 26.76 21.03 -8.49
N ILE A 387 27.00 19.96 -7.72
CA ILE A 387 25.92 19.22 -7.04
C ILE A 387 25.21 20.13 -6.03
N GLN A 388 25.94 20.97 -5.28
CA GLN A 388 25.34 21.93 -4.35
C GLN A 388 24.45 22.97 -5.05
N GLU A 389 24.88 23.51 -6.19
CA GLU A 389 24.06 24.42 -7.01
C GLU A 389 22.76 23.75 -7.47
N LYS A 390 22.84 22.51 -8.00
CA LYS A 390 21.67 21.76 -8.45
C LYS A 390 20.70 21.44 -7.31
N ILE A 391 21.21 21.00 -6.16
CA ILE A 391 20.40 20.76 -4.96
C ILE A 391 19.74 22.05 -4.49
N TYR A 392 20.46 23.16 -4.52
CA TYR A 392 19.92 24.46 -4.12
C TYR A 392 18.76 24.88 -5.05
N LEU A 393 18.93 24.81 -6.37
CA LEU A 393 17.87 25.11 -7.32
C LEU A 393 16.65 24.19 -7.14
N ALA A 394 16.87 22.87 -7.00
CA ALA A 394 15.79 21.92 -6.75
C ALA A 394 15.02 22.23 -5.46
N LYS A 395 15.72 22.64 -4.39
CA LYS A 395 15.08 23.07 -3.14
C LYS A 395 14.23 24.33 -3.33
N LEU A 396 14.66 25.30 -4.14
CA LEU A 396 13.86 26.49 -4.47
C LEU A 396 12.58 26.10 -5.23
N LEU A 397 12.73 25.32 -6.31
CA LEU A 397 11.60 24.91 -7.15
C LEU A 397 10.55 24.11 -6.38
N LEU A 398 10.99 23.20 -5.51
CA LEU A 398 10.11 22.35 -4.73
C LEU A 398 9.58 23.02 -3.45
N GLY A 399 9.97 24.26 -3.13
CA GLY A 399 9.49 25.00 -1.96
C GLY A 399 10.17 24.63 -0.63
N TYR A 400 11.30 23.92 -0.67
CA TYR A 400 12.11 23.62 0.52
C TYR A 400 13.07 24.75 0.91
N ALA A 401 13.23 25.74 0.05
CA ALA A 401 14.04 26.92 0.31
C ALA A 401 13.41 28.15 -0.35
N LYS A 402 13.71 29.33 0.19
CA LYS A 402 13.41 30.61 -0.44
C LYS A 402 14.68 31.43 -0.63
N ILE A 403 14.81 32.05 -1.79
CA ILE A 403 15.92 32.96 -2.10
C ILE A 403 15.60 34.37 -1.60
N ASN A 404 16.58 35.06 -1.02
CA ASN A 404 16.44 36.48 -0.70
C ASN A 404 16.44 37.28 -2.02
N ARG A 405 15.55 38.25 -2.15
CA ARG A 405 15.46 39.12 -3.34
C ARG A 405 16.80 39.80 -3.67
N LEU A 406 17.57 40.23 -2.66
CA LEU A 406 18.90 40.81 -2.86
C LEU A 406 19.88 39.81 -3.49
N VAL A 407 19.92 38.57 -2.98
CA VAL A 407 20.77 37.49 -3.52
C VAL A 407 20.37 37.12 -4.95
N LEU A 408 19.08 37.20 -5.28
CA LEU A 408 18.62 37.00 -6.67
C LEU A 408 19.10 38.14 -7.59
N LEU A 409 19.04 39.39 -7.13
CA LEU A 409 19.53 40.54 -7.90
C LEU A 409 21.05 40.49 -8.13
N GLU A 410 21.83 40.05 -7.14
CA GLU A 410 23.27 39.82 -7.28
C GLU A 410 23.57 38.79 -8.38
N LYS A 411 22.75 37.74 -8.49
CA LYS A 411 22.88 36.73 -9.56
C LYS A 411 22.59 37.31 -10.94
N PHE A 412 21.61 38.20 -11.05
CA PHE A 412 21.32 38.91 -12.30
C PHE A 412 22.44 39.86 -12.68
N GLU A 413 22.96 40.62 -11.72
CA GLU A 413 24.11 41.50 -11.94
C GLU A 413 25.34 40.72 -12.42
N HIS A 414 25.65 39.60 -11.76
CA HIS A 414 26.75 38.74 -12.21
C HIS A 414 26.54 38.25 -13.65
N HIS A 415 25.33 37.84 -14.01
CA HIS A 415 25.02 37.40 -15.37
C HIS A 415 25.13 38.52 -16.42
N ARG A 416 24.77 39.77 -16.06
CA ARG A 416 24.93 40.93 -16.95
C ARG A 416 26.40 41.26 -17.19
N GLU A 417 27.22 41.20 -16.13
CA GLU A 417 28.60 41.63 -16.17
C GLU A 417 29.54 40.58 -16.79
N TYR A 418 29.30 39.29 -16.53
CA TYR A 418 30.26 38.22 -16.83
C TYR A 418 29.69 37.12 -17.72
N ASN A 419 30.54 36.57 -18.58
CA ASN A 419 30.30 35.33 -19.31
C ASN A 419 30.67 34.11 -18.44
N TYR A 420 30.48 32.91 -18.97
CA TYR A 420 30.71 31.67 -18.22
C TYR A 420 32.20 31.38 -17.94
N GLU A 421 33.14 32.15 -18.52
CA GLU A 421 34.57 32.10 -18.18
C GLU A 421 34.95 33.17 -17.15
N HIS A 422 33.98 33.87 -16.56
CA HIS A 422 34.17 35.05 -15.72
C HIS A 422 34.87 36.22 -16.42
N LYS A 423 34.83 36.28 -17.75
CA LYS A 423 35.26 37.46 -18.52
C LYS A 423 34.11 38.43 -18.70
N LYS A 424 34.40 39.73 -18.77
CA LYS A 424 33.38 40.75 -18.98
C LYS A 424 32.65 40.55 -20.31
N LYS A 425 31.32 40.65 -20.32
CA LYS A 425 30.50 40.63 -21.54
C LYS A 425 30.56 41.98 -22.24
N LEU A 426 31.37 42.06 -23.29
CA LEU A 426 31.59 43.27 -24.08
C LEU A 426 31.22 43.00 -25.54
N THR A 427 30.64 44.00 -26.21
CA THR A 427 30.48 44.01 -27.66
C THR A 427 31.83 44.19 -28.36
N ASP A 428 31.86 44.02 -29.68
CA ASP A 428 33.06 44.23 -30.50
C ASP A 428 33.68 45.62 -30.32
N ASN A 429 32.88 46.61 -29.94
CA ASN A 429 33.30 47.99 -29.67
C ASN A 429 33.73 48.22 -28.21
N GLY A 430 33.85 47.17 -27.38
CA GLY A 430 34.27 47.26 -25.99
C GLY A 430 33.21 47.79 -25.02
N VAL A 431 31.95 47.89 -25.44
CA VAL A 431 30.82 48.37 -24.60
C VAL A 431 30.14 47.18 -23.94
N LYS A 432 29.69 47.31 -22.68
CA LYS A 432 28.98 46.22 -21.99
C LYS A 432 27.70 45.85 -22.73
N GLU A 433 27.48 44.56 -22.97
CA GLU A 433 26.33 44.06 -23.74
C GLU A 433 24.98 44.51 -23.15
N TRP A 434 24.86 44.54 -21.82
CA TRP A 434 23.62 44.94 -21.16
C TRP A 434 23.30 46.43 -21.28
N ILE A 435 24.28 47.28 -21.60
CA ILE A 435 24.07 48.70 -21.89
C ILE A 435 23.51 48.86 -23.31
N VAL A 436 23.96 48.03 -24.26
CA VAL A 436 23.51 48.07 -25.66
C VAL A 436 22.14 47.41 -25.81
N TYR A 437 21.86 46.34 -25.06
CA TYR A 437 20.61 45.57 -25.16
C TYR A 437 19.84 45.50 -23.82
N PRO A 438 19.57 46.62 -23.14
CA PRO A 438 19.04 46.62 -21.77
C PRO A 438 17.68 45.91 -21.67
N ASN A 439 16.80 46.12 -22.66
CA ASN A 439 15.46 45.55 -22.66
C ASN A 439 15.45 44.02 -22.71
N SER A 440 16.46 43.39 -23.32
CA SER A 440 16.57 41.93 -23.37
C SER A 440 16.87 41.34 -21.98
N PHE A 441 17.81 41.95 -21.26
CA PHE A 441 18.14 41.53 -19.90
C PHE A 441 16.99 41.76 -18.94
N VAL A 442 16.40 42.96 -18.93
CA VAL A 442 15.27 43.29 -18.05
C VAL A 442 14.07 42.36 -18.29
N SER A 443 13.71 42.12 -19.56
CA SER A 443 12.60 41.21 -19.89
C SER A 443 12.85 39.78 -19.40
N ASN A 444 14.09 39.29 -19.46
CA ASN A 444 14.42 37.94 -19.02
C ASN A 444 14.41 37.82 -17.50
N GLU A 445 14.99 38.80 -16.81
CA GLU A 445 15.01 38.88 -15.35
C GLU A 445 13.59 38.99 -14.77
N ASP A 446 12.72 39.81 -15.38
CA ASP A 446 11.32 39.94 -14.98
C ASP A 446 10.54 38.63 -15.09
N ARG A 447 10.80 37.82 -16.12
CA ARG A 447 10.17 36.49 -16.26
C ARG A 447 10.62 35.54 -15.17
N VAL A 448 11.90 35.56 -14.81
CA VAL A 448 12.43 34.74 -13.71
C VAL A 448 11.88 35.19 -12.36
N ILE A 449 11.79 36.50 -12.10
CA ILE A 449 11.16 37.02 -10.88
C ILE A 449 9.69 36.60 -10.81
N LYS A 450 8.91 36.84 -11.87
CA LYS A 450 7.47 36.48 -11.90
C LYS A 450 7.25 34.98 -11.70
N PHE A 451 8.12 34.15 -12.28
CA PHE A 451 8.09 32.72 -12.09
C PHE A 451 8.41 32.32 -10.64
N LEU A 452 9.50 32.83 -10.06
CA LEU A 452 9.89 32.48 -8.70
C LEU A 452 8.90 33.01 -7.65
N ASP A 453 8.32 34.20 -7.87
CA ASP A 453 7.23 34.73 -7.04
C ASP A 453 5.97 33.85 -7.14
N SER A 454 5.61 33.36 -8.34
CA SER A 454 4.39 32.55 -8.51
C SER A 454 4.46 31.16 -7.89
N ILE A 455 5.66 30.67 -7.59
CA ILE A 455 5.88 29.44 -6.82
C ILE A 455 6.26 29.70 -5.35
N ASP A 456 6.19 30.94 -4.87
CA ASP A 456 6.56 31.35 -3.50
C ASP A 456 8.03 31.03 -3.14
N ALA A 457 8.94 31.17 -4.11
CA ALA A 457 10.37 30.91 -3.93
C ALA A 457 11.18 32.14 -3.49
N ILE A 458 10.60 33.34 -3.49
CA ILE A 458 11.27 34.58 -3.06
C ILE A 458 10.83 34.94 -1.64
N LYS A 459 11.79 35.31 -0.78
CA LYS A 459 11.48 35.89 0.53
C LYS A 459 10.92 37.30 0.35
N ASN A 460 9.67 37.54 0.74
CA ASN A 460 9.10 38.87 0.78
C ASN A 460 9.84 39.74 1.79
N ILE A 461 10.15 40.99 1.40
CA ILE A 461 10.76 41.97 2.30
C ILE A 461 9.65 42.43 3.26
N GLY A 462 9.52 41.74 4.39
CA GLY A 462 8.48 42.01 5.40
C GLY A 462 8.21 40.86 6.37
N ASP A 463 8.53 39.62 6.01
CA ASP A 463 8.28 38.48 6.90
C ASP A 463 9.36 38.40 7.99
N LYS A 464 9.10 39.09 9.11
CA LYS A 464 9.74 38.81 10.39
C LYS A 464 9.18 37.50 10.95
N LYS A 465 9.83 36.38 10.62
CA LYS A 465 10.38 35.35 11.54
C LYS A 465 10.66 34.05 10.79
#